data_AF-A0A6H4DU71-F1
#
_entry.id   AF-A0A6H4DU71-F1
#
_cell.length_a   1.000
_cell.length_b   1.000
_cell.length_c   1.000
_cell.angle_alpha   90.00
_cell.angle_beta   90.00
_cell.angle_gamma   90.00
#
_symmetry.space_group_name_H-M   'P 1'
#
loop_
_entity.id
_entity.type
_entity.pdbx_description
1 polymer ?
#
loop_
_entity_poly.entity_id
_entity_poly.type
_entity_poly.pdbx_seq_one_letter_code
_entity_poly.pdbx_strand_id
1 'polypeptide(L)'
;MMLKIILYAYTQSVFSGRRIEKLLHDSIRMMWLAQNQTPSYKTINRFRVNPNTDALIESLFIQFHSQCLKQNLIDNNSIFIDGTKVEANANRYTFVWKKSIQNHESKLNENSKTLYRDLVEEKIIPEIKEDGDSDLTIEEIDLIGSHLDKEIEDLNHSIENEDCAQIRKQTRKKITEIKKFKKKFDDYSERKNKYEEQKSILKDRNSFSKTDLIMMQLL
;
A
#
# COMPACT_ATOMS: atom_id res chain seq x y z
N MET A 1 8.22 -5.14 -10.24
CA MET A 1 6.77 -5.40 -10.33
C MET A 1 5.96 -4.33 -9.60
N MET A 2 6.12 -4.18 -8.27
CA MET A 2 5.40 -3.21 -7.42
C MET A 2 5.32 -1.79 -8.01
N LEU A 3 6.43 -1.30 -8.55
CA LEU A 3 6.48 0.03 -9.12
C LEU A 3 5.57 0.20 -10.35
N LYS A 4 5.48 -0.82 -11.21
CA LYS A 4 4.62 -0.78 -12.41
C LYS A 4 3.14 -0.70 -12.04
N ILE A 5 2.73 -1.51 -11.07
CA ILE A 5 1.33 -1.57 -10.63
C ILE A 5 0.94 -0.27 -9.91
N ILE A 6 1.83 0.33 -9.10
CA ILE A 6 1.56 1.60 -8.42
C ILE A 6 1.43 2.75 -9.43
N LEU A 7 2.39 2.86 -10.36
CA LEU A 7 2.33 3.90 -11.39
C LEU A 7 1.06 3.78 -12.22
N TYR A 8 0.72 2.58 -12.68
CA TYR A 8 -0.51 2.36 -13.43
C TYR A 8 -1.77 2.69 -12.60
N ALA A 9 -1.86 2.26 -11.34
CA ALA A 9 -2.99 2.59 -10.49
C ALA A 9 -3.18 4.11 -10.31
N TYR A 10 -2.09 4.86 -10.12
CA TYR A 10 -2.16 6.31 -9.99
C TYR A 10 -2.64 7.00 -11.27
N THR A 11 -2.30 6.48 -12.46
CA THR A 11 -2.86 6.99 -13.73
C THR A 11 -4.37 6.77 -13.84
N GLN A 12 -4.91 5.77 -13.15
CA GLN A 12 -6.35 5.47 -13.10
C GLN A 12 -7.04 6.16 -11.90
N SER A 13 -6.33 7.06 -11.20
CA SER A 13 -6.81 7.72 -9.98
C SER A 13 -7.21 6.74 -8.87
N VAL A 14 -6.51 5.61 -8.77
CA VAL A 14 -6.72 4.60 -7.73
C VAL A 14 -5.53 4.61 -6.77
N PHE A 15 -5.76 5.12 -5.56
CA PHE A 15 -4.71 5.37 -4.57
C PHE A 15 -4.74 4.41 -3.38
N SER A 16 -5.85 3.70 -3.15
CA SER A 16 -6.05 2.83 -1.99
C SER A 16 -5.37 1.51 -2.27
N GLY A 17 -4.59 1.02 -1.30
CA GLY A 17 -3.94 -0.27 -1.41
C GLY A 17 -4.97 -1.38 -1.69
N ARG A 18 -6.11 -1.35 -1.00
CA ARG A 18 -7.20 -2.34 -1.21
C ARG A 18 -7.81 -2.24 -2.60
N ARG A 19 -7.99 -1.03 -3.14
CA ARG A 19 -8.48 -0.85 -4.51
C ARG A 19 -7.45 -1.30 -5.55
N ILE A 20 -6.15 -1.12 -5.27
CA ILE A 20 -5.05 -1.62 -6.11
C ILE A 20 -5.01 -3.15 -6.07
N GLU A 21 -5.17 -3.76 -4.89
CA GLU A 21 -5.31 -5.21 -4.74
C GLU A 21 -6.50 -5.75 -5.52
N LYS A 22 -7.68 -5.11 -5.40
CA LYS A 22 -8.85 -5.48 -6.19
C LYS A 22 -8.60 -5.38 -7.70
N LEU A 23 -7.92 -4.33 -8.15
CA LEU A 23 -7.52 -4.16 -9.55
C LEU A 23 -6.64 -5.31 -10.07
N LEU A 24 -5.81 -5.93 -9.21
CA LEU A 24 -4.98 -7.07 -9.59
C LEU A 24 -5.81 -8.32 -9.93
N HIS A 25 -7.07 -8.38 -9.49
CA HIS A 25 -8.01 -9.46 -9.83
C HIS A 25 -8.96 -9.06 -10.97
N ASP A 26 -9.42 -7.80 -10.99
CA ASP A 26 -10.48 -7.37 -11.90
C ASP A 26 -9.97 -6.87 -13.27
N SER A 27 -8.72 -6.37 -13.33
CA SER A 27 -8.18 -5.72 -14.53
C SER A 27 -7.13 -6.59 -15.24
N ILE A 28 -7.44 -7.01 -16.46
CA ILE A 28 -6.51 -7.75 -17.34
C ILE A 28 -5.18 -7.00 -17.52
N ARG A 29 -5.24 -5.66 -17.62
CA ARG A 29 -4.04 -4.81 -17.74
C ARG A 29 -3.17 -4.90 -16.48
N MET A 30 -3.81 -4.93 -15.32
CA MET A 30 -3.10 -5.01 -14.04
C MET A 30 -2.53 -6.40 -13.80
N MET A 31 -3.29 -7.45 -14.12
CA MET A 31 -2.82 -8.85 -14.11
C MET A 31 -1.59 -9.02 -14.99
N TRP A 32 -1.61 -8.46 -16.20
CA TRP A 32 -0.47 -8.51 -17.12
C TRP A 32 0.76 -7.76 -16.57
N LEU A 33 0.57 -6.55 -16.05
CA LEU A 33 1.66 -5.76 -15.45
C LEU A 33 2.29 -6.44 -14.22
N ALA A 34 1.47 -7.16 -13.46
CA ALA A 34 1.86 -7.91 -12.27
C ALA A 34 2.34 -9.33 -12.57
N GLN A 35 2.30 -9.79 -13.82
CA GLN A 35 2.63 -11.16 -14.21
C GLN A 35 1.81 -12.20 -13.41
N ASN A 36 0.50 -11.95 -13.26
CA ASN A 36 -0.44 -12.73 -12.46
C ASN A 36 -0.11 -12.84 -10.96
N GLN A 37 0.83 -12.05 -10.44
CA GLN A 37 1.03 -11.93 -8.99
C GLN A 37 -0.01 -10.98 -8.39
N THR A 38 -0.52 -11.33 -7.21
CA THR A 38 -1.54 -10.56 -6.50
C THR A 38 -1.01 -10.15 -5.13
N PRO A 39 -0.04 -9.21 -5.06
CA PRO A 39 0.46 -8.73 -3.77
C PRO A 39 -0.68 -8.08 -2.98
N SER A 40 -0.75 -8.40 -1.70
CA SER A 40 -1.79 -7.86 -0.81
C SER A 40 -1.68 -6.34 -0.64
N TYR A 41 -2.78 -5.69 -0.28
CA TYR A 41 -2.76 -4.24 -0.02
C TYR A 41 -1.70 -3.83 1.02
N LYS A 42 -1.46 -4.69 2.03
CA LYS A 42 -0.41 -4.50 3.04
C LYS A 42 0.98 -4.48 2.42
N THR A 43 1.25 -5.39 1.48
CA THR A 43 2.52 -5.45 0.73
C THR A 43 2.70 -4.20 -0.14
N ILE A 44 1.62 -3.75 -0.80
CA ILE A 44 1.58 -2.53 -1.60
C ILE A 44 1.89 -1.31 -0.73
N ASN A 45 1.21 -1.16 0.39
CA ASN A 45 1.39 -0.02 1.29
C ASN A 45 2.78 -0.04 1.94
N ARG A 46 3.30 -1.21 2.35
CA ARG A 46 4.68 -1.35 2.85
C ARG A 46 5.72 -0.90 1.84
N PHE A 47 5.50 -1.17 0.55
CA PHE A 47 6.39 -0.71 -0.52
C PHE A 47 6.30 0.81 -0.73
N ARG A 48 5.11 1.42 -0.57
CA ARG A 48 4.91 2.87 -0.73
C ARG A 48 5.57 3.67 0.37
N VAL A 49 5.45 3.22 1.62
CA VAL A 49 5.97 3.95 2.80
C VAL A 49 7.46 3.69 3.08
N ASN A 50 8.11 2.81 2.32
CA ASN A 50 9.53 2.53 2.53
C ASN A 50 10.37 3.72 2.04
N PRO A 51 11.25 4.29 2.90
CA PRO A 51 12.02 5.50 2.55
C PRO A 51 12.87 5.37 1.28
N ASN A 52 13.34 4.17 0.96
CA ASN A 52 14.17 3.93 -0.22
C ASN A 52 13.36 3.97 -1.52
N THR A 53 12.06 3.70 -1.44
CA THR A 53 11.17 3.57 -2.60
C THR A 53 10.21 4.74 -2.74
N ASP A 54 9.89 5.46 -1.66
CA ASP A 54 9.00 6.63 -1.68
C ASP A 54 9.50 7.72 -2.64
N ALA A 55 10.75 8.17 -2.45
CA ALA A 55 11.40 9.13 -3.35
C ALA A 55 11.52 8.62 -4.79
N LEU A 56 11.67 7.30 -4.97
CA LEU A 56 11.74 6.67 -6.28
C LEU A 56 10.37 6.72 -6.99
N ILE A 57 9.28 6.48 -6.27
CA ILE A 57 7.92 6.53 -6.82
C ILE A 57 7.58 7.95 -7.26
N GLU A 58 7.88 8.98 -6.45
CA GLU A 58 7.70 10.39 -6.82
C GLU A 58 8.44 10.71 -8.14
N SER A 59 9.75 10.43 -8.17
CA SER A 59 10.58 10.75 -9.33
C SER A 59 10.12 10.03 -10.60
N LEU A 60 9.74 8.76 -10.49
CA LEU A 60 9.28 7.97 -11.63
C LEU A 60 7.89 8.35 -12.10
N PHE A 61 6.98 8.74 -11.21
CA PHE A 61 5.66 9.22 -11.60
C PHE A 61 5.77 10.50 -12.43
N ILE A 62 6.58 11.46 -11.97
CA ILE A 62 6.82 12.71 -12.68
C ILE A 62 7.48 12.45 -14.04
N GLN A 63 8.50 11.61 -14.10
CA GLN A 63 9.16 11.26 -15.36
C GLN A 63 8.23 10.54 -16.31
N PHE A 64 7.44 9.59 -15.82
CA PHE A 64 6.46 8.85 -16.61
C PHE A 64 5.42 9.79 -17.21
N HIS A 65 4.82 10.67 -16.40
CA HIS A 65 3.87 11.67 -16.87
C HIS A 65 4.49 12.63 -17.91
N SER A 66 5.70 13.13 -17.65
CA SER A 66 6.43 14.00 -18.59
C SER A 66 6.71 13.29 -19.93
N GLN A 67 7.06 12.01 -19.90
CA GLN A 67 7.28 11.21 -21.11
C GLN A 67 5.98 10.99 -21.89
N CYS A 68 4.87 10.71 -21.21
CA CYS A 68 3.57 10.58 -21.86
C CYS A 68 3.15 11.89 -22.56
N LEU A 69 3.40 13.05 -21.94
CA LEU A 69 3.19 14.36 -22.57
C LEU A 69 4.09 14.56 -23.79
N LYS A 70 5.40 14.29 -23.67
CA LYS A 70 6.36 14.43 -24.77
C LYS A 70 6.02 13.55 -25.98
N GLN A 71 5.43 12.39 -25.74
CA GLN A 71 5.02 11.44 -26.78
C GLN A 71 3.60 11.71 -27.31
N ASN A 72 2.93 12.77 -26.83
CA ASN A 72 1.52 13.07 -27.16
C ASN A 72 0.56 11.91 -26.85
N LEU A 73 0.86 11.10 -25.83
CA LEU A 73 0.00 10.01 -25.36
C LEU A 73 -1.10 10.51 -24.42
N ILE A 74 -0.85 11.65 -23.78
CA ILE A 74 -1.79 12.38 -22.93
C ILE A 74 -1.74 13.86 -23.34
N ASP A 75 -2.89 14.53 -23.27
CA ASP A 75 -2.99 15.96 -23.54
C ASP A 75 -3.16 16.70 -22.21
N ASN A 76 -2.40 17.79 -22.00
CA ASN A 76 -2.60 18.68 -20.85
C ASN A 76 -3.80 19.61 -21.06
N ASN A 77 -4.24 19.76 -22.31
CA ASN A 77 -5.48 20.44 -22.64
C ASN A 77 -6.62 19.42 -22.63
N SER A 78 -7.30 19.30 -21.50
CA SER A 78 -8.59 18.62 -21.49
C SER A 78 -9.56 19.34 -22.44
N ILE A 79 -10.02 18.64 -23.48
CA ILE A 79 -11.15 19.04 -24.30
C ILE A 79 -12.11 17.86 -24.39
N PHE A 80 -13.32 18.05 -23.85
CA PHE A 80 -14.64 17.75 -24.45
C PHE A 80 -15.66 18.61 -23.65
N ILE A 81 -16.06 19.78 -24.13
CA ILE A 81 -17.12 20.10 -25.12
C ILE A 81 -18.49 19.54 -24.73
N ASP A 82 -19.22 20.31 -23.93
CA ASP A 82 -20.60 20.65 -24.27
C ASP A 82 -20.75 22.17 -24.14
N GLY A 83 -20.63 22.88 -25.28
CA GLY A 83 -20.87 24.33 -25.38
C GLY A 83 -19.67 25.30 -25.46
N THR A 84 -18.42 24.85 -25.60
CA THR A 84 -17.27 25.78 -25.50
C THR A 84 -16.88 26.46 -26.82
N LYS A 85 -16.96 27.79 -26.83
CA LYS A 85 -16.56 28.71 -27.90
C LYS A 85 -15.04 28.65 -28.10
N VAL A 86 -14.58 28.29 -29.30
CA VAL A 86 -13.15 28.29 -29.66
C VAL A 86 -12.71 29.73 -29.91
N GLU A 87 -11.84 30.26 -29.06
CA GLU A 87 -11.20 31.55 -29.31
C GLU A 87 -10.10 31.39 -30.37
N ALA A 88 -9.99 32.37 -31.28
CA ALA A 88 -8.91 32.41 -32.25
C ALA A 88 -7.57 32.57 -31.51
N ASN A 89 -6.56 31.77 -31.89
CA ASN A 89 -5.21 31.93 -31.38
C ASN A 89 -4.67 33.33 -31.75
N ALA A 90 -4.79 34.27 -30.81
CA ALA A 90 -4.41 35.67 -30.98
C ALA A 90 -2.96 35.94 -30.53
N ASN A 91 -2.13 34.90 -30.38
CA ASN A 91 -0.76 35.10 -29.94
C ASN A 91 0.03 35.87 -31.01
N ARG A 92 0.33 37.13 -30.73
CA ARG A 92 0.97 38.09 -31.64
C ARG A 92 2.46 37.82 -31.88
N TYR A 93 3.01 36.82 -31.20
CA TYR A 93 4.44 36.48 -31.20
C TYR A 93 4.68 35.12 -31.86
N THR A 94 5.35 35.13 -33.01
CA THR A 94 5.68 33.91 -33.78
C THR A 94 7.01 33.27 -33.35
N PHE A 95 7.87 34.01 -32.65
CA PHE A 95 9.21 33.55 -32.28
C PHE A 95 9.26 32.99 -30.86
N VAL A 96 9.81 31.79 -30.71
CA VAL A 96 10.02 31.13 -29.42
C VAL A 96 11.48 31.30 -28.99
N TRP A 97 11.70 31.88 -27.81
CA TRP A 97 13.03 32.16 -27.29
C TRP A 97 13.54 31.01 -26.41
N LYS A 98 14.80 30.59 -26.60
CA LYS A 98 15.44 29.51 -25.83
C LYS A 98 15.31 29.69 -24.31
N LYS A 99 15.54 30.91 -23.80
CA LYS A 99 15.42 31.23 -22.37
C LYS A 99 13.99 31.10 -21.85
N SER A 100 13.01 31.43 -22.69
CA SER A 100 11.59 31.26 -22.36
C SER A 100 11.26 29.77 -22.21
N ILE A 101 11.68 28.94 -23.17
CA ILE A 101 11.50 27.48 -23.11
C ILE A 101 12.12 26.90 -21.83
N GLN A 102 13.36 27.27 -21.52
CA GLN A 102 14.05 26.77 -20.32
C GLN A 102 13.33 27.16 -19.01
N ASN A 103 12.83 28.39 -18.94
CA ASN A 103 12.07 28.86 -17.78
C ASN A 103 10.71 28.13 -17.68
N HIS A 104 10.01 27.95 -18.79
CA HIS A 104 8.73 27.25 -18.82
C HIS A 104 8.88 25.77 -18.49
N GLU A 105 9.91 25.09 -19.00
CA GLU A 105 10.21 23.69 -18.67
C GLU A 105 10.54 23.52 -17.19
N SER A 106 11.36 24.41 -16.62
CA SER A 106 11.70 24.38 -15.19
C SER A 106 10.45 24.59 -14.33
N LYS A 107 9.61 25.57 -14.69
CA LYS A 107 8.37 25.86 -13.99
C LYS A 107 7.33 24.75 -14.12
N LEU A 108 7.26 24.08 -15.26
CA LEU A 108 6.42 22.90 -15.47
C LEU A 108 6.84 21.74 -14.57
N ASN A 109 8.15 21.49 -14.45
CA ASN A 109 8.69 20.46 -13.56
C ASN A 109 8.40 20.75 -12.08
N GLU A 110 8.53 22.02 -11.66
CA GLU A 110 8.14 22.44 -10.31
C GLU A 110 6.65 22.23 -10.06
N ASN A 111 5.79 22.68 -10.97
CA ASN A 111 4.34 22.50 -10.88
C ASN A 111 3.94 21.01 -10.86
N SER A 112 4.66 20.16 -11.59
CA SER A 112 4.42 18.70 -11.60
C SER A 112 4.78 18.06 -10.26
N LYS A 113 5.86 18.53 -9.62
CA LYS A 113 6.25 18.10 -8.27
C LYS A 113 5.23 18.52 -7.24
N THR A 114 4.77 19.77 -7.28
CA THR A 114 3.75 20.25 -6.34
C THR A 114 2.46 19.46 -6.49
N LEU A 115 1.98 19.26 -7.72
CA LEU A 115 0.77 18.46 -7.96
C LEU A 115 0.88 17.03 -7.40
N TYR A 116 2.04 16.38 -7.58
CA TYR A 116 2.24 15.05 -7.02
C TYR A 116 2.24 15.06 -5.49
N ARG A 117 2.86 16.06 -4.86
CA ARG A 117 2.84 16.20 -3.39
C ARG A 117 1.43 16.43 -2.87
N ASP A 118 0.64 17.28 -3.53
CA ASP A 118 -0.76 17.51 -3.18
C ASP A 118 -1.57 16.20 -3.29
N LEU A 119 -1.38 15.42 -4.37
CA LEU A 119 -1.98 14.09 -4.50
C LEU A 119 -1.55 13.12 -3.38
N VAL A 120 -0.28 13.20 -2.96
CA VAL A 120 0.23 12.37 -1.87
C VAL A 120 -0.46 12.73 -0.55
N GLU A 121 -0.53 14.02 -0.22
CA GLU A 121 -1.10 14.52 1.02
C GLU A 121 -2.63 14.36 1.08
N GLU A 122 -3.35 14.68 0.00
CA GLU A 122 -4.81 14.72 0.01
C GLU A 122 -5.48 13.37 -0.27
N LYS A 123 -4.81 12.45 -0.97
CA LYS A 123 -5.41 11.17 -1.40
C LYS A 123 -4.65 9.96 -0.88
N ILE A 124 -3.36 9.89 -1.18
CA ILE A 124 -2.57 8.68 -0.93
C ILE A 124 -2.38 8.44 0.57
N ILE A 125 -1.92 9.42 1.35
CA ILE A 125 -1.68 9.27 2.78
C ILE A 125 -2.97 8.95 3.56
N PRO A 126 -4.10 9.65 3.34
CA PRO A 126 -5.37 9.30 3.97
C PRO A 126 -5.81 7.87 3.67
N GLU A 127 -5.74 7.44 2.41
CA GLU A 127 -6.15 6.08 2.03
C GLU A 127 -5.19 5.01 2.61
N ILE A 128 -3.89 5.29 2.73
CA ILE A 128 -2.94 4.40 3.45
C ILE A 128 -3.30 4.30 4.93
N LYS A 129 -3.70 5.42 5.57
CA LYS A 129 -4.11 5.44 6.98
C LYS A 129 -5.39 4.63 7.18
N GLU A 130 -6.42 4.84 6.36
CA GLU A 130 -7.67 4.05 6.39
C GLU A 130 -7.43 2.55 6.10
N ASP A 131 -6.47 2.23 5.24
CA ASP A 131 -6.04 0.85 5.02
C ASP A 131 -5.36 0.24 6.25
N GLY A 132 -4.61 1.03 7.01
CA GLY A 132 -3.94 0.63 8.25
C GLY A 132 -4.85 0.55 9.48
N ASP A 133 -5.96 1.29 9.47
CA ASP A 133 -6.89 1.41 10.60
C ASP A 133 -7.94 0.28 10.67
N SER A 134 -7.93 -0.66 9.73
CA SER A 134 -8.76 -1.87 9.87
C SER A 134 -8.24 -2.76 10.98
N ASP A 135 -9.10 -3.06 11.95
CA ASP A 135 -8.84 -4.06 12.97
C ASP A 135 -8.36 -5.38 12.35
N LEU A 136 -7.31 -5.93 12.93
CA LEU A 136 -6.46 -6.95 12.33
C LEU A 136 -7.08 -8.36 12.13
N THR A 137 -8.39 -8.58 11.92
CA THR A 137 -9.10 -9.92 11.94
C THR A 137 -8.52 -11.00 12.90
N ILE A 138 -9.04 -12.23 12.94
CA ILE A 138 -8.40 -13.32 13.72
C ILE A 138 -7.44 -14.09 12.81
N GLU A 139 -7.91 -14.41 11.60
CA GLU A 139 -7.16 -15.10 10.57
C GLU A 139 -5.81 -14.43 10.24
N GLU A 140 -5.77 -13.10 10.21
CA GLU A 140 -4.53 -12.38 9.94
C GLU A 140 -3.55 -12.40 11.12
N ILE A 141 -4.05 -12.39 12.36
CA ILE A 141 -3.22 -12.53 13.57
C ILE A 141 -2.61 -13.94 13.58
N ASP A 142 -3.41 -14.95 13.28
CA ASP A 142 -2.97 -16.35 13.20
C ASP A 142 -1.96 -16.56 12.07
N LEU A 143 -2.18 -15.93 10.91
CA LEU A 143 -1.26 -15.98 9.78
C LEU A 143 0.11 -15.37 10.16
N ILE A 144 0.13 -14.23 10.85
CA ILE A 144 1.37 -13.64 11.37
C ILE A 144 2.04 -14.60 12.36
N GLY A 145 1.27 -15.21 13.26
CA GLY A 145 1.76 -16.25 14.17
C GLY A 145 2.46 -17.39 13.43
N SER A 146 1.83 -17.94 12.39
CA SER A 146 2.39 -19.03 11.59
C SER A 146 3.66 -18.65 10.83
N HIS A 147 3.77 -17.39 10.38
CA HIS A 147 4.97 -16.90 9.70
C HIS A 147 6.15 -16.78 10.66
N LEU A 148 5.90 -16.30 11.90
CA LEU A 148 6.91 -16.25 12.94
C LEU A 148 7.40 -17.66 13.33
N ASP A 149 6.54 -18.67 13.33
CA ASP A 149 6.94 -20.06 13.56
C ASP A 149 7.88 -20.58 12.46
N LYS A 150 7.53 -20.34 11.19
CA LYS A 150 8.39 -20.69 10.05
C LYS A 150 9.74 -20.00 10.12
N GLU A 151 9.76 -18.70 10.44
CA GLU A 151 11.02 -17.96 10.56
C GLU A 151 11.89 -18.48 11.72
N ILE A 152 11.29 -18.92 12.83
CA ILE A 152 12.02 -19.59 13.92
C ILE A 152 12.60 -20.92 13.43
N GLU A 153 11.83 -21.71 12.67
CA GLU A 153 12.26 -23.00 12.12
C GLU A 153 13.44 -22.84 11.14
N ASP A 154 13.35 -21.89 10.21
CA ASP A 154 14.41 -21.57 9.25
C ASP A 154 15.71 -21.12 9.95
N LEU A 155 15.58 -20.30 11.00
CA LEU A 155 16.74 -19.85 11.79
C LEU A 155 17.34 -20.98 12.63
N ASN A 156 16.53 -21.93 13.12
CA ASN A 156 17.05 -23.12 13.80
C ASN A 156 17.82 -24.02 12.82
N HIS A 157 17.27 -24.27 11.63
CA HIS A 157 17.97 -25.02 10.58
C HIS A 157 19.27 -24.33 10.15
N SER A 158 19.28 -22.99 10.10
CA SER A 158 20.50 -22.21 9.86
C SER A 158 21.53 -22.36 10.98
N ILE A 159 21.13 -22.56 12.23
CA ILE A 159 22.05 -22.79 13.37
C ILE A 159 22.67 -24.20 13.33
N GLU A 160 21.96 -25.18 12.78
CA GLU A 160 22.42 -26.57 12.64
C GLU A 160 23.52 -26.70 11.58
N ASN A 161 23.40 -25.94 10.49
CA ASN A 161 24.32 -25.98 9.35
C ASN A 161 25.48 -24.95 9.42
N GLU A 162 25.57 -24.16 10.49
CA GLU A 162 26.55 -23.08 10.63
C GLU A 162 27.64 -23.46 11.64
N ASP A 163 28.90 -23.45 11.21
CA ASP A 163 30.05 -23.83 12.05
C ASP A 163 30.52 -22.68 12.95
N CYS A 164 30.31 -21.43 12.54
CA CYS A 164 30.83 -20.27 13.26
C CYS A 164 30.03 -19.98 14.54
N ALA A 165 30.64 -20.20 15.71
CA ALA A 165 30.02 -19.98 17.01
C ALA A 165 29.49 -18.54 17.21
N GLN A 166 30.18 -17.54 16.65
CA GLN A 166 29.77 -16.14 16.75
C GLN A 166 28.48 -15.87 15.97
N ILE A 167 28.35 -16.47 14.77
CA ILE A 167 27.15 -16.36 13.93
C ILE A 167 25.97 -17.06 14.61
N ARG A 168 26.17 -18.30 15.10
CA ARG A 168 25.14 -19.03 15.86
C ARG A 168 24.64 -18.24 17.07
N LYS A 169 25.53 -17.56 17.80
CA LYS A 169 25.16 -16.71 18.96
C LYS A 169 24.30 -15.52 18.54
N GLN A 170 24.60 -14.87 17.41
CA GLN A 170 23.79 -13.77 16.88
C GLN A 170 22.42 -14.28 16.41
N THR A 171 22.37 -15.42 15.71
CA THR A 171 21.12 -16.04 15.24
C THR A 171 20.22 -16.43 16.41
N ARG A 172 20.76 -17.00 17.49
CA ARG A 172 19.99 -17.27 18.73
C ARG A 172 19.39 -16.01 19.35
N LYS A 173 20.10 -14.88 19.33
CA LYS A 173 19.53 -13.61 19.81
C LYS A 173 18.33 -13.17 18.96
N LYS A 174 18.43 -13.29 17.64
CA LYS A 174 17.32 -12.99 16.72
C LYS A 174 16.11 -13.90 17.00
N ILE A 175 16.32 -15.21 17.15
CA ILE A 175 15.25 -16.17 17.51
C ILE A 175 14.57 -15.77 18.81
N THR A 176 15.32 -15.36 19.84
CA THR A 176 14.75 -14.91 21.11
C THR A 176 13.86 -13.68 20.94
N GLU A 177 14.25 -12.71 20.11
CA GLU A 177 13.40 -11.56 19.81
C GLU A 177 12.13 -11.98 19.06
N ILE A 178 12.24 -12.83 18.04
CA ILE A 178 11.09 -13.34 17.26
C ILE A 178 10.12 -14.12 18.17
N LYS A 179 10.61 -14.96 19.09
CA LYS A 179 9.80 -15.67 20.08
C LYS A 179 8.99 -14.74 21.00
N LYS A 180 9.54 -13.56 21.35
CA LYS A 180 8.78 -12.56 22.13
C LYS A 180 7.61 -12.01 21.33
N PHE A 181 7.80 -11.74 20.03
CA PHE A 181 6.72 -11.30 19.15
C PHE A 181 5.68 -12.40 18.98
N LYS A 182 6.10 -13.63 18.73
CA LYS A 182 5.21 -14.79 18.60
C LYS A 182 4.29 -14.95 19.81
N LYS A 183 4.85 -14.92 21.03
CA LYS A 183 4.06 -14.96 22.26
C LYS A 183 3.01 -13.85 22.36
N LYS A 184 3.31 -12.64 21.86
CA LYS A 184 2.34 -11.54 21.84
C LYS A 184 1.22 -11.79 20.82
N PHE A 185 1.55 -12.27 19.63
CA PHE A 185 0.55 -12.59 18.61
C PHE A 185 -0.35 -13.75 19.04
N ASP A 186 0.17 -14.73 19.76
CA ASP A 186 -0.63 -15.81 20.37
C ASP A 186 -1.62 -15.25 21.42
N ASP A 187 -1.16 -14.41 22.35
CA ASP A 187 -2.04 -13.71 23.32
C ASP A 187 -3.13 -12.88 22.61
N TYR A 188 -2.76 -12.20 21.53
CA TYR A 188 -3.71 -11.38 20.78
C TYR A 188 -4.77 -12.22 20.07
N SER A 189 -4.38 -13.37 19.49
CA SER A 189 -5.33 -14.31 18.88
C SER A 189 -6.32 -14.85 19.91
N GLU A 190 -5.83 -15.35 21.05
CA GLU A 190 -6.66 -15.86 22.13
C GLU A 190 -7.66 -14.81 22.64
N ARG A 191 -7.17 -13.58 22.88
CA ARG A 191 -8.02 -12.50 23.38
C ARG A 191 -9.05 -12.06 22.36
N LYS A 192 -8.70 -12.05 21.07
CA LYS A 192 -9.63 -11.64 20.02
C LYS A 192 -10.73 -12.67 19.81
N ASN A 193 -10.39 -13.96 19.79
CA ASN A 193 -11.36 -15.06 19.84
C ASN A 193 -12.33 -14.88 21.02
N LYS A 194 -11.78 -14.65 22.22
CA LYS A 194 -12.59 -14.39 23.42
C LYS A 194 -13.50 -13.17 23.26
N TYR A 195 -13.04 -12.08 22.66
CA TYR A 195 -13.86 -10.90 22.45
C TYR A 195 -14.98 -11.13 21.44
N GLU A 196 -14.76 -11.94 20.40
CA GLU A 196 -15.82 -12.32 19.46
C GLU A 196 -16.89 -13.19 20.13
N GLU A 197 -16.49 -14.18 20.92
CA GLU A 197 -17.42 -14.97 21.73
C GLU A 197 -18.24 -14.07 22.66
N GLN A 198 -17.58 -13.18 23.40
CA GLN A 198 -18.26 -12.26 24.30
C GLN A 198 -19.22 -11.32 23.57
N LYS A 199 -18.84 -10.78 22.40
CA LYS A 199 -19.72 -9.96 21.57
C LYS A 199 -20.93 -10.74 21.07
N SER A 200 -20.76 -12.02 20.70
CA SER A 200 -21.87 -12.88 20.26
C SER A 200 -22.90 -13.16 21.36
N ILE A 201 -22.45 -13.26 22.62
CA ILE A 201 -23.32 -13.38 23.80
C ILE A 201 -24.00 -12.05 24.10
N LEU A 202 -23.25 -10.95 24.00
CA LEU A 202 -23.73 -9.60 24.30
C LEU A 202 -24.89 -9.19 23.37
N LYS A 203 -24.80 -9.52 22.06
CA LYS A 203 -25.76 -9.08 21.02
C LYS A 203 -26.01 -7.56 21.14
N ASP A 204 -27.26 -7.15 21.36
CA ASP A 204 -27.67 -5.74 21.52
C ASP A 204 -27.63 -5.25 22.98
N ARG A 205 -27.22 -6.11 23.94
CA ARG A 205 -27.22 -5.76 25.36
C ARG A 205 -25.97 -4.93 25.69
N ASN A 206 -26.05 -4.12 26.75
CA ASN A 206 -24.88 -3.41 27.27
C ASN A 206 -24.04 -4.27 28.24
N SER A 207 -24.55 -5.42 28.69
CA SER A 207 -23.87 -6.34 29.61
C SER A 207 -24.44 -7.77 29.53
N PHE A 208 -23.66 -8.75 30.00
CA PHE A 208 -24.08 -10.15 30.16
C PHE A 208 -23.48 -10.74 31.46
N SER A 209 -24.17 -11.71 32.08
CA SER A 209 -23.62 -12.44 33.21
C SER A 209 -22.69 -13.54 32.73
N LYS A 210 -21.61 -13.84 33.47
CA LYS A 210 -20.70 -14.96 33.14
C LYS A 210 -21.41 -16.33 33.14
N THR A 211 -22.58 -16.43 33.79
CA THR A 211 -23.43 -17.63 33.80
C THR A 211 -24.30 -17.78 32.55
N ASP A 212 -24.48 -16.72 31.75
CA ASP A 212 -25.34 -16.74 30.56
C ASP A 212 -24.82 -17.72 29.48
N LEU A 213 -23.52 -18.01 29.53
CA LEU A 213 -22.83 -18.98 28.68
C LEU A 213 -23.41 -20.41 28.82
N ILE A 214 -23.95 -20.76 30.00
CA ILE A 214 -24.49 -22.10 30.31
C ILE A 214 -25.89 -22.28 29.72
N MET A 215 -26.67 -21.22 29.58
CA MET A 215 -28.06 -21.31 29.11
C MET A 215 -28.18 -21.47 27.58
N MET A 216 -27.14 -21.10 26.80
CA MET A 216 -27.15 -21.30 25.34
C MET A 216 -26.77 -22.72 24.90
N GLN A 217 -26.14 -23.54 25.76
CA GLN A 217 -25.81 -24.94 25.45
C GLN A 217 -26.91 -25.93 25.85
N LEU A 218 -27.95 -25.47 26.55
CA LEU A 218 -29.08 -26.27 27.04
C LEU A 218 -30.37 -26.10 26.21
N LEU A 219 -30.29 -25.39 25.09
CA LEU A 219 -31.34 -25.25 24.07
C LEU A 219 -30.83 -25.79 22.74
#